data_AF-A0A354C3G6-F1
#
_entry.id   AF-A0A354C3G6-F1
#
_cell.length_a   1.000
_cell.length_b   1.000
_cell.length_c   1.000
_cell.angle_alpha   90.00
_cell.angle_beta   90.00
_cell.angle_gamma   90.00
#
_symmetry.space_group_name_H-M   'P 1'
#
loop_
_entity.id
_entity.type
_entity.pdbx_description
1 polymer ?
#
loop_
_entity_poly.entity_id
_entity_poly.type
_entity_poly.pdbx_seq_one_letter_code
_entity_poly.pdbx_strand_id
1 'polypeptide(L)' 'MDKITIDKNSFVYPMPMVLAGAIVDGRANFMAVGWVSRVNSNPPMIAIA' A
#
# COMPACT_ATOMS: atom_id res chain seq x y z
N MET A 1 -27.93 -0.64 16.38
CA MET A 1 -26.66 -1.25 16.81
C MET A 1 -25.70 -0.11 17.00
N ASP A 2 -25.27 0.12 18.22
CA ASP A 2 -24.45 1.29 18.53
C ASP A 2 -23.02 1.06 18.06
N LYS A 3 -22.34 2.13 17.64
CA LYS A 3 -20.94 2.05 17.23
C LYS A 3 -20.10 1.67 18.44
N ILE A 4 -19.25 0.66 18.27
CA ILE A 4 -18.22 0.30 19.24
C ILE A 4 -16.92 1.02 18.90
N THR A 5 -16.19 1.44 19.93
CA THR A 5 -14.83 1.96 19.75
C THR A 5 -13.89 0.81 19.47
N ILE A 6 -13.06 0.93 18.45
CA ILE A 6 -11.99 -0.02 18.09
C ILE A 6 -10.62 0.65 18.24
N ASP A 7 -9.54 -0.12 18.13
CA ASP A 7 -8.18 0.41 18.16
C ASP A 7 -7.93 1.42 17.03
N LYS A 8 -7.11 2.43 17.31
CA LYS A 8 -6.68 3.44 16.34
C LYS A 8 -5.75 2.86 15.27
N ASN A 9 -5.07 1.74 15.54
CA ASN A 9 -4.23 1.03 14.58
C ASN A 9 -5.05 0.12 13.66
N SER A 10 -6.00 0.73 12.94
CA SER A 10 -6.89 0.05 12.00
C SER A 10 -6.37 0.16 10.57
N PHE A 11 -6.41 -0.95 9.83
CA PHE A 11 -6.04 -1.01 8.42
C PHE A 11 -7.26 -1.23 7.52
N VAL A 12 -7.11 -1.07 6.21
CA VAL A 12 -8.18 -1.32 5.25
C VAL A 12 -8.44 -2.83 5.09
N TYR A 13 -9.69 -3.22 4.84
CA TYR A 13 -10.08 -4.62 4.66
C TYR A 13 -10.75 -4.81 3.28
N PRO A 14 -10.18 -5.62 2.35
CA PRO A 14 -8.84 -6.20 2.43
C PRO A 14 -7.74 -5.14 2.20
N MET A 15 -6.54 -5.39 2.71
CA MET A 15 -5.34 -4.69 2.24
C MET A 15 -4.93 -5.27 0.88
N PRO A 16 -4.60 -4.42 -0.11
CA PRO A 16 -3.93 -4.92 -1.31
C PRO A 16 -2.58 -5.53 -0.92
N MET A 17 -2.08 -6.46 -1.74
CA MET A 17 -0.75 -7.03 -1.54
C MET A 17 0.00 -7.10 -2.87
N VAL A 18 1.12 -6.38 -2.96
CA VAL A 18 1.96 -6.31 -4.16
C VAL A 18 3.43 -6.49 -3.80
N LEU A 19 4.25 -6.83 -4.80
CA LEU A 19 5.71 -6.77 -4.69
C LEU A 19 6.20 -5.46 -5.32
N ALA A 20 6.72 -4.55 -4.50
CA ALA A 20 7.43 -3.38 -4.98
C ALA A 20 8.88 -3.76 -5.32
N GLY A 21 9.22 -3.70 -6.61
CA GLY A 21 10.56 -4.00 -7.11
C GLY A 21 11.37 -2.75 -7.38
N ALA A 22 12.66 -2.76 -7.02
CA ALA A 22 13.61 -1.71 -7.36
C ALA A 22 15.02 -2.29 -7.59
N ILE A 23 15.86 -1.58 -8.35
CA ILE A 23 17.29 -1.85 -8.41
C ILE A 23 17.97 -1.01 -7.32
N VAL A 24 18.59 -1.68 -6.35
CA VAL A 24 19.36 -1.06 -5.26
C VAL A 24 20.78 -1.57 -5.37
N ASP A 25 21.76 -0.67 -5.47
CA ASP A 25 23.18 -0.99 -5.63
C ASP A 25 23.48 -2.01 -6.76
N GLY A 26 22.77 -1.86 -7.89
CA GLY A 26 22.91 -2.73 -9.06
C GLY A 26 22.28 -4.13 -8.89
N ARG A 27 21.50 -4.37 -7.83
CA ARG A 27 20.81 -5.65 -7.58
C ARG A 27 19.31 -5.46 -7.54
N ALA A 28 18.57 -6.43 -8.09
CA ALA A 28 17.12 -6.48 -7.95
C ALA A 28 16.72 -6.75 -6.50
N ASN A 29 15.81 -5.93 -5.98
CA ASN A 29 15.25 -6.04 -4.64
C ASN A 29 13.73 -5.97 -4.71
N PHE A 30 13.05 -6.69 -3.81
CA PHE A 30 11.59 -6.76 -3.76
C PHE A 30 11.11 -6.64 -2.32
N MET A 31 10.04 -5.88 -2.11
CA MET A 31 9.38 -5.70 -0.81
C MET A 31 7.89 -6.02 -0.93
N ALA A 32 7.34 -6.73 0.06
CA ALA A 32 5.90 -6.88 0.20
C ALA A 32 5.29 -5.55 0.67
N VAL A 33 4.36 -4.99 -0.11
CA VAL A 33 3.72 -3.71 0.17
C VAL A 33 2.22 -3.89 0.30
N GLY A 34 1.71 -3.47 1.46
CA GLY A 34 0.29 -3.39 1.74
C GLY A 34 -0.31 -2.00 1.57
N TRP A 35 0.51 -0.94 1.64
CA TRP A 35 0.08 0.45 1.50
C TRP A 35 0.34 0.93 0.08
N VAL A 36 -0.60 0.62 -0.81
CA VAL A 36 -0.55 1.00 -2.22
C VAL A 36 -1.92 1.47 -2.70
N SER A 37 -1.96 2.56 -3.45
CA SER A 37 -3.20 3.07 -4.03
C SER A 37 -2.95 3.88 -5.30
N ARG A 38 -3.96 3.93 -6.17
CA ARG A 38 -4.00 4.91 -7.27
C ARG A 38 -4.17 6.31 -6.66
N VAL A 39 -3.34 7.25 -7.08
CA VAL A 39 -3.39 8.64 -6.58
C VAL A 39 -3.72 9.67 -7.66
N ASN A 40 -3.68 9.29 -8.95
CA ASN A 40 -4.13 10.15 -10.03
C ASN A 40 -4.64 9.34 -11.23
N SER A 41 -5.60 9.91 -11.98
CA SER A 41 -6.16 9.30 -13.18
C SER A 41 -5.46 9.74 -14.47
N ASN A 42 -5.03 11.01 -14.55
CA ASN A 42 -4.30 11.55 -15.70
C ASN A 42 -3.29 12.64 -15.27
N PRO A 43 -1.96 12.42 -15.40
CA PRO A 43 -1.34 11.16 -15.77
C PRO A 43 -1.66 10.06 -14.72
N PRO A 44 -1.81 8.79 -15.13
CA PRO A 44 -2.11 7.71 -14.19
C PRO A 44 -0.94 7.51 -13.22
N MET A 45 -1.21 7.60 -11.91
CA MET A 45 -0.19 7.47 -10.86
C MET A 45 -0.63 6.51 -9.76
N ILE A 46 0.35 5.81 -9.18
CA ILE A 46 0.22 4.96 -8.00
C ILE A 46 1.22 5.48 -6.96
N ALA A 47 0.80 5.53 -5.70
CA ALA A 47 1.69 5.80 -4.57
C ALA A 47 1.85 4.55 -3.70
N ILE A 48 3.05 4.40 -3.17
CA ILE A 48 3.44 3.41 -2.17
C ILE A 48 3.99 4.18 -0.98
N ALA A 49 3.60 3.78 0.24
CA ALA A 49 4.09 4.35 1.49
C ALA A 49 4.99 3.38 2.25
#